data_AF-A0A6N2NF52-F1
#
_entry.id   AF-A0A6N2NF52-F1
#
_cell.length_a   1.000
_cell.length_b   1.000
_cell.length_c   1.000
_cell.angle_alpha   90.00
_cell.angle_beta   90.00
_cell.angle_gamma   90.00
#
_symmetry.space_group_name_H-M   'P 1'
#
loop_
_entity.id
_entity.type
_entity.pdbx_description
1 polymer ?
#
loop_
_entity_poly.entity_id
_entity_poly.type
_entity_poly.pdbx_seq_one_letter_code
_entity_poly.pdbx_strand_id
1 'polypeptide(L)'
;MYNDVDMVWLQDPFPYFEGNHDVYFTDDMAAVKLPDHSHALPPPGKKGRTYICSCMMFMRPTDGAKLVMKKWIEELQAQPWSKTKKSNDQPAFNWALNKTAGQVDLYLLPQAAFPTGGLYFKNQTWVQETKGKHVIIHNNYITGFEKKIKRFHDYGLWLVDDHSSESPLGKL
;
A
#
# COMPACT_ATOMS: atom_id res chain seq x y z
N MET A 1 10.92 4.88 4.73
CA MET A 1 9.54 4.41 4.57
C MET A 1 8.81 5.43 3.71
N TYR A 2 7.96 4.96 2.80
CA TYR A 2 7.11 5.79 1.94
C TYR A 2 5.64 5.42 2.21
N ASN A 3 4.75 6.42 2.31
CA ASN A 3 3.31 6.20 2.38
C ASN A 3 2.54 7.31 1.65
N ASP A 4 1.33 6.99 1.20
CA ASP A 4 0.38 7.93 0.61
C ASP A 4 -0.34 8.74 1.70
N VAL A 5 -0.92 9.88 1.32
CA VAL A 5 -1.49 10.87 2.24
C VAL A 5 -2.84 10.46 2.81
N ASP A 6 -3.51 9.48 2.20
CA ASP A 6 -4.82 8.98 2.59
C ASP A 6 -4.71 7.61 3.28
N MET A 7 -3.75 7.49 4.19
CA MET A 7 -3.58 6.34 5.06
C MET A 7 -3.78 6.72 6.52
N VAL A 8 -4.35 5.80 7.30
CA VAL A 8 -4.53 5.97 8.75
C VAL A 8 -3.69 4.94 9.46
N TRP A 9 -2.82 5.41 10.35
CA TRP A 9 -1.92 4.59 11.15
C TRP A 9 -2.54 4.39 12.53
N LEU A 10 -2.75 3.13 12.89
CA LEU A 10 -3.40 2.73 14.14
C LEU A 10 -2.42 2.09 15.13
N GLN A 11 -1.31 1.54 14.63
CA GLN A 11 -0.30 0.84 15.42
C GLN A 11 1.10 1.06 14.83
N ASP A 12 2.13 0.62 15.54
CA ASP A 12 3.50 0.57 15.05
C ASP A 12 3.65 -0.48 13.92
N PRO A 13 4.07 -0.10 12.70
CA PRO A 13 4.29 -1.04 11.61
C PRO A 13 5.63 -1.79 11.69
N PHE A 14 6.62 -1.30 12.45
CA PHE A 14 7.97 -1.87 12.46
C PHE A 14 8.05 -3.36 12.89
N PRO A 15 7.22 -3.85 13.84
CA PRO A 15 7.19 -5.27 14.17
C PRO A 15 6.84 -6.20 12.99
N TYR A 16 6.17 -5.69 11.96
CA TYR A 16 5.79 -6.49 10.78
C TYR A 16 6.87 -6.51 9.69
N PHE A 17 7.91 -5.70 9.82
CA PHE A 17 9.06 -5.72 8.90
C PHE A 17 10.06 -6.78 9.34
N GLU A 18 9.58 -8.01 9.45
CA GLU A 18 10.37 -9.16 9.89
C GLU A 18 11.50 -9.48 8.90
N GLY A 19 12.57 -10.09 9.41
CA GLY A 19 13.71 -10.49 8.58
C GLY A 19 14.49 -9.32 7.97
N ASN A 20 15.22 -9.63 6.90
CA ASN A 20 16.07 -8.67 6.19
C ASN A 20 15.76 -8.68 4.67
N HIS A 21 14.50 -8.49 4.27
CA HIS A 21 14.03 -8.37 2.86
C HIS A 21 14.17 -6.98 2.23
N ASP A 22 14.73 -6.86 1.03
CA ASP A 22 15.07 -5.55 0.42
C ASP A 22 13.90 -4.55 0.42
N VAL A 23 12.70 -5.04 0.09
CA VAL A 23 11.48 -4.22 -0.04
C VAL A 23 10.28 -4.94 0.57
N TYR A 24 9.53 -4.22 1.41
CA TYR A 24 8.24 -4.62 1.93
C TYR A 24 7.15 -3.79 1.27
N PHE A 25 6.06 -4.43 0.87
CA PHE A 25 4.94 -3.79 0.17
C PHE A 25 3.61 -4.39 0.58
N THR A 26 2.54 -3.66 0.28
CA THR A 26 1.17 -4.07 0.59
C THR A 26 0.46 -4.57 -0.66
N ASP A 27 -0.49 -5.48 -0.48
CA ASP A 27 -1.33 -5.96 -1.58
C ASP A 27 -2.24 -4.82 -2.08
N ASP A 28 -2.58 -4.79 -3.37
CA ASP A 28 -3.65 -3.92 -3.89
C ASP A 28 -4.98 -4.68 -4.06
N MET A 29 -5.01 -6.00 -3.88
CA MET A 29 -6.21 -6.81 -4.09
C MET A 29 -7.19 -6.75 -2.91
N ALA A 30 -8.49 -6.81 -3.23
CA ALA A 30 -9.57 -6.93 -2.24
C ALA A 30 -9.92 -8.40 -1.89
N ALA A 31 -9.32 -9.37 -2.61
CA ALA A 31 -9.53 -10.78 -2.34
C ALA A 31 -8.79 -11.17 -1.05
N VAL A 32 -9.51 -11.78 -0.11
CA VAL A 32 -8.97 -12.23 1.17
C VAL A 32 -7.92 -13.30 0.92
N LYS A 33 -6.72 -13.10 1.48
CA LYS A 33 -5.69 -14.12 1.60
C LYS A 33 -5.84 -14.86 2.93
N LEU A 34 -5.46 -16.14 2.93
CA LEU A 34 -5.35 -16.93 4.16
C LEU A 34 -4.30 -16.32 5.09
N PRO A 35 -4.42 -16.48 6.43
CA PRO A 35 -3.48 -15.91 7.39
C PRO A 35 -2.02 -16.32 7.16
N ASP A 36 -1.78 -17.53 6.66
CA ASP A 36 -0.48 -18.14 6.37
C ASP A 36 -0.07 -17.99 4.89
N HIS A 37 -0.60 -16.98 4.20
CA HIS A 37 -0.28 -16.76 2.79
C HIS A 37 1.22 -16.53 2.58
N SER A 38 1.72 -16.93 1.41
CA SER A 38 3.09 -16.62 1.01
C SER A 38 3.36 -15.11 1.03
N HIS A 39 4.53 -14.73 1.55
CA HIS A 39 5.06 -13.37 1.49
C HIS A 39 5.78 -13.07 0.16
N ALA A 40 5.89 -14.05 -0.74
CA ALA A 40 6.46 -13.81 -2.06
C ALA A 40 5.56 -12.90 -2.91
N LEU A 41 6.17 -12.31 -3.94
CA LEU A 41 5.44 -11.55 -4.95
C LEU A 41 4.34 -12.43 -5.58
N PRO A 42 3.05 -12.02 -5.55
CA PRO A 42 1.99 -12.79 -6.17
C PRO A 42 2.22 -12.93 -7.68
N PRO A 43 1.81 -14.07 -8.29
CA PRO A 43 1.94 -14.26 -9.72
C PRO A 43 1.19 -13.15 -10.48
N PRO A 44 1.71 -12.71 -11.64
CA PRO A 44 1.04 -11.71 -12.43
C PRO A 44 -0.36 -12.15 -12.85
N GLY A 45 -1.33 -11.23 -12.85
CA GLY A 45 -2.67 -11.53 -13.32
C GLY A 45 -2.76 -11.61 -14.85
N LYS A 46 -3.99 -11.70 -15.38
CA LYS A 46 -4.27 -11.92 -16.82
C LYS A 46 -3.59 -10.93 -17.79
N LYS A 47 -3.22 -9.74 -17.32
CA LYS A 47 -2.53 -8.70 -18.12
C LYS A 47 -1.00 -8.71 -17.95
N GLY A 48 -0.43 -9.75 -17.34
CA GLY A 48 1.01 -9.91 -17.14
C GLY A 48 1.61 -9.03 -16.06
N ARG A 49 0.79 -8.34 -15.25
CA ARG A 49 1.24 -7.53 -14.10
C ARG A 49 0.76 -8.11 -12.78
N THR A 50 1.61 -8.05 -11.76
CA THR A 50 1.19 -8.20 -10.37
C THR A 50 0.33 -7.00 -9.92
N TYR A 51 -0.31 -7.12 -8.77
CA TYR A 51 -1.26 -6.14 -8.22
C TYR A 51 -0.84 -5.77 -6.79
N ILE A 52 0.30 -5.11 -6.71
CA ILE A 52 0.86 -4.55 -5.48
C ILE A 52 0.54 -3.06 -5.41
N CYS A 53 0.24 -2.62 -4.20
CA CYS A 53 -0.03 -1.23 -3.91
C CYS A 53 1.31 -0.48 -3.80
N SER A 54 1.48 0.60 -4.55
CA SER A 54 2.67 1.46 -4.44
C SER A 54 2.57 2.44 -3.27
N CYS A 55 1.38 2.59 -2.68
CA CYS A 55 1.07 3.65 -1.73
C CYS A 55 1.68 3.44 -0.34
N MET A 56 2.19 2.25 0.01
CA MET A 56 3.02 2.08 1.22
C MET A 56 4.13 1.09 0.93
N MET A 57 5.36 1.51 1.22
CA MET A 57 6.55 0.69 1.03
C MET A 57 7.57 0.96 2.13
N PHE A 58 8.18 -0.10 2.65
CA PHE A 58 9.40 -0.02 3.43
C PHE A 58 10.56 -0.57 2.59
N MET A 59 11.57 0.25 2.35
CA MET A 59 12.75 -0.12 1.57
C MET A 59 13.97 0.05 2.46
N ARG A 60 14.77 -1.02 2.57
CA ARG A 60 16.09 -0.89 3.21
C ARG A 60 17.10 -0.38 2.19
N PRO A 61 18.20 0.29 2.62
CA PRO A 61 19.19 0.86 1.70
C PRO A 61 20.12 -0.19 1.08
N THR A 62 19.57 -1.28 0.54
CA THR A 62 20.29 -2.38 -0.09
C THR A 62 20.40 -2.18 -1.61
N ASP A 63 21.25 -2.96 -2.26
CA ASP A 63 21.37 -2.91 -3.72
C ASP A 63 20.13 -3.46 -4.43
N GLY A 64 19.43 -4.44 -3.83
CA GLY A 64 18.15 -4.93 -4.32
C GLY A 64 17.07 -3.86 -4.32
N ALA A 65 16.93 -3.09 -3.23
CA ALA A 65 15.98 -1.98 -3.16
C ALA A 65 16.33 -0.87 -4.18
N LYS A 66 17.62 -0.53 -4.33
CA LYS A 66 18.07 0.41 -5.37
C LYS A 66 17.76 -0.10 -6.78
N LEU A 67 17.89 -1.40 -7.03
CA LEU A 67 17.55 -2.01 -8.31
C LEU A 67 16.05 -1.86 -8.62
N VAL A 68 15.17 -2.11 -7.66
CA VAL A 68 13.73 -1.87 -7.81
C VAL A 68 13.45 -0.41 -8.14
N MET A 69 14.05 0.53 -7.40
CA MET A 69 13.86 1.97 -7.62
C MET A 69 14.33 2.41 -9.02
N LYS A 70 15.51 1.95 -9.47
CA LYS A 70 16.02 2.24 -10.82
C LYS A 70 15.07 1.69 -11.88
N LYS A 71 14.62 0.45 -11.73
CA LYS A 71 13.67 -0.15 -12.67
C LYS A 71 12.34 0.59 -12.67
N TRP A 72 11.85 1.02 -11.51
CA TRP A 72 10.62 1.81 -11.42
C TRP A 72 10.74 3.16 -12.15
N ILE A 73 11.88 3.85 -12.03
CA ILE A 73 12.16 5.07 -12.80
C ILE A 73 12.13 4.80 -14.31
N GLU A 74 12.77 3.73 -14.77
CA GLU A 74 12.75 3.32 -16.18
C GLU A 74 11.32 3.03 -16.66
N GLU A 75 10.53 2.26 -15.89
CA GLU A 75 9.14 1.95 -16.23
C GLU A 75 8.26 3.20 -16.26
N LEU A 76 8.47 4.14 -15.34
CA LEU A 76 7.81 5.44 -15.37
C LEU A 76 8.15 6.13 -16.70
N GLN A 77 9.43 6.34 -16.99
CA GLN A 77 9.89 7.04 -18.20
C GLN A 77 9.41 6.39 -19.51
N ALA A 78 9.28 5.06 -19.55
CA ALA A 78 8.84 4.33 -20.72
C ALA A 78 7.31 4.37 -20.98
N GLN A 79 6.49 4.84 -20.03
CA GLN A 79 5.04 4.92 -20.24
C GLN A 79 4.70 5.87 -21.40
N PRO A 80 3.69 5.56 -22.23
CA PRO A 80 3.27 6.44 -23.32
C PRO A 80 2.58 7.67 -22.75
N TRP A 81 3.38 8.69 -22.48
CA TRP A 81 2.97 9.99 -21.96
C TRP A 81 2.05 10.71 -22.95
N SER A 82 0.87 11.12 -22.51
CA SER A 82 0.07 12.09 -23.24
C SER A 82 -0.64 13.05 -22.29
N LYS A 83 -1.04 14.22 -22.79
CA LYS A 83 -1.88 15.16 -22.03
C LYS A 83 -3.20 14.51 -21.56
N THR A 84 -3.66 13.45 -22.24
CA THR A 84 -4.88 12.70 -21.91
C THR A 84 -4.63 11.50 -21.00
N LYS A 85 -3.38 11.03 -20.88
CA LYS A 85 -3.00 9.83 -20.13
C LYS A 85 -1.89 10.21 -19.14
N LYS A 86 -2.31 10.55 -17.93
CA LYS A 86 -1.39 10.85 -16.81
C LYS A 86 -0.54 9.61 -16.49
N SER A 87 0.69 9.82 -16.03
CA SER A 87 1.47 8.77 -15.36
C SER A 87 0.61 8.10 -14.32
N ASN A 88 0.83 6.81 -14.13
CA ASN A 88 0.44 6.16 -12.91
C ASN A 88 1.65 5.39 -12.37
N ASP A 89 2.02 5.73 -11.15
CA ASP A 89 3.16 5.17 -10.43
C ASP A 89 2.95 3.69 -10.14
N GLN A 90 1.72 3.26 -9.80
CA GLN A 90 1.43 1.89 -9.43
C GLN A 90 1.63 0.89 -10.58
N PRO A 91 1.12 1.10 -11.82
CA PRO A 91 1.44 0.23 -12.94
C PRO A 91 2.94 0.15 -13.26
N ALA A 92 3.66 1.27 -13.22
CA ALA A 92 5.13 1.27 -13.42
C ALA A 92 5.81 0.43 -12.35
N PHE A 93 5.40 0.60 -11.08
CA PHE A 93 5.95 -0.13 -9.95
C PHE A 93 5.73 -1.64 -10.11
N ASN A 94 4.51 -2.05 -10.46
CA ASN A 94 4.19 -3.45 -10.68
C ASN A 94 4.98 -4.08 -11.83
N TRP A 95 5.29 -3.32 -12.89
CA TRP A 95 6.19 -3.80 -13.95
C TRP A 95 7.62 -3.95 -13.46
N ALA A 96 8.11 -2.99 -12.67
CA ALA A 96 9.44 -3.05 -12.09
C ALA A 96 9.60 -4.28 -11.20
N LEU A 97 8.63 -4.56 -10.32
CA LEU A 97 8.63 -5.75 -9.46
C LEU A 97 8.69 -7.06 -10.27
N ASN A 98 7.94 -7.18 -11.36
CA ASN A 98 7.99 -8.39 -12.19
C ASN A 98 9.36 -8.54 -12.89
N LYS A 99 9.96 -7.44 -13.33
CA LYS A 99 11.27 -7.45 -14.01
C LYS A 99 12.45 -7.73 -13.07
N THR A 100 12.27 -7.47 -11.77
CA THR A 100 13.27 -7.77 -10.73
C THR A 100 12.92 -9.00 -9.90
N ALA A 101 11.84 -9.71 -10.24
CA ALA A 101 11.44 -10.94 -9.56
C ALA A 101 12.57 -11.98 -9.64
N GLY A 102 12.90 -12.59 -8.51
CA GLY A 102 14.01 -13.54 -8.37
C GLY A 102 15.40 -12.92 -8.29
N GLN A 103 15.54 -11.59 -8.45
CA GLN A 103 16.81 -10.86 -8.24
C GLN A 103 16.82 -10.04 -6.95
N VAL A 104 15.63 -9.74 -6.42
CA VAL A 104 15.43 -8.88 -5.24
C VAL A 104 14.63 -9.65 -4.21
N ASP A 105 15.00 -9.52 -2.94
CA ASP A 105 14.27 -10.10 -1.83
C ASP A 105 13.06 -9.23 -1.47
N LEU A 106 11.88 -9.76 -1.74
CA LEU A 106 10.60 -9.06 -1.72
C LEU A 106 9.70 -9.65 -0.64
N TYR A 107 9.02 -8.79 0.13
CA TYR A 107 8.14 -9.21 1.21
C TYR A 107 6.75 -8.56 1.14
N LEU A 108 5.74 -9.37 0.87
CA LEU A 108 4.35 -8.97 0.89
C LEU A 108 3.83 -8.95 2.34
N LEU A 109 3.44 -7.77 2.82
CA LEU A 109 2.88 -7.58 4.14
C LEU A 109 1.48 -8.20 4.27
N PRO A 110 1.10 -8.70 5.46
CA PRO A 110 -0.17 -9.36 5.66
C PRO A 110 -1.36 -8.40 5.54
N GLN A 111 -2.38 -8.79 4.77
CA GLN A 111 -3.58 -7.98 4.55
C GLN A 111 -4.31 -7.60 5.85
N ALA A 112 -4.26 -8.45 6.88
CA ALA A 112 -4.89 -8.19 8.17
C ALA A 112 -4.27 -6.96 8.89
N ALA A 113 -2.98 -6.72 8.69
CA ALA A 113 -2.30 -5.57 9.25
C ALA A 113 -2.31 -4.36 8.30
N PHE A 114 -2.24 -4.60 6.99
CA PHE A 114 -2.14 -3.55 5.97
C PHE A 114 -3.24 -3.68 4.91
N PRO A 115 -4.53 -3.53 5.27
CA PRO A 115 -5.61 -3.73 4.33
C PRO A 115 -5.72 -2.59 3.31
N THR A 116 -6.11 -2.96 2.09
CA THR A 116 -6.62 -2.00 1.12
C THR A 116 -8.00 -1.51 1.52
N GLY A 117 -8.38 -0.33 1.04
CA GLY A 117 -9.71 0.18 1.17
C GLY A 117 -10.74 -0.64 0.39
N GLY A 118 -10.30 -1.37 -0.65
CA GLY A 118 -11.13 -2.35 -1.36
C GLY A 118 -11.55 -3.52 -0.48
N LEU A 119 -10.69 -3.93 0.45
CA LEU A 119 -10.95 -4.99 1.42
C LEU A 119 -11.65 -4.45 2.68
N TYR A 120 -11.03 -3.49 3.36
CA TYR A 120 -11.49 -2.96 4.65
C TYR A 120 -12.90 -2.36 4.56
N PHE A 121 -13.17 -1.47 3.60
CA PHE A 121 -14.47 -0.76 3.55
C PHE A 121 -15.58 -1.55 2.85
N LYS A 122 -15.31 -2.77 2.35
CA LYS A 122 -16.32 -3.56 1.61
C LYS A 122 -16.60 -4.93 2.21
N ASN A 123 -15.74 -5.43 3.09
CA ASN A 123 -15.90 -6.75 3.71
C ASN A 123 -16.00 -6.64 5.23
N GLN A 124 -17.21 -6.37 5.73
CA GLN A 124 -17.45 -6.17 7.15
C GLN A 124 -17.13 -7.40 7.99
N THR A 125 -17.45 -8.61 7.49
CA THR A 125 -17.14 -9.87 8.17
C THR A 125 -15.63 -10.00 8.41
N TRP A 126 -14.83 -9.83 7.36
CA TRP A 126 -13.38 -9.90 7.47
C TRP A 126 -12.80 -8.85 8.43
N VAL A 127 -13.32 -7.61 8.42
CA VAL A 127 -12.90 -6.57 9.36
C VAL A 127 -13.20 -6.94 10.81
N GLN A 128 -14.33 -7.60 11.08
CA GLN A 128 -14.64 -8.07 12.43
C GLN A 128 -13.71 -9.23 12.84
N GLU A 129 -13.45 -10.18 11.94
CA GLU A 129 -12.56 -11.33 12.19
C GLU A 129 -11.09 -10.90 12.41
N THR A 130 -10.68 -9.77 11.83
CA THR A 130 -9.33 -9.22 11.93
C THR A 130 -9.23 -8.01 12.85
N LYS A 131 -10.29 -7.73 13.62
CA LYS A 131 -10.34 -6.60 14.56
C LYS A 131 -9.15 -6.63 15.52
N GLY A 132 -8.52 -5.47 15.71
CA GLY A 132 -7.32 -5.31 16.53
C GLY A 132 -6.00 -5.64 15.83
N LYS A 133 -6.02 -6.20 14.61
CA LYS A 133 -4.80 -6.49 13.84
C LYS A 133 -4.41 -5.38 12.87
N HIS A 134 -5.34 -4.49 12.52
CA HIS A 134 -5.10 -3.41 11.56
C HIS A 134 -4.04 -2.42 12.08
N VAL A 135 -3.01 -2.19 11.28
CA VAL A 135 -1.87 -1.32 11.58
C VAL A 135 -1.91 -0.06 10.74
N ILE A 136 -2.03 -0.19 9.41
CA ILE A 136 -2.21 0.93 8.50
C ILE A 136 -3.34 0.60 7.53
N ILE A 137 -4.37 1.44 7.49
CA ILE A 137 -5.51 1.29 6.58
C ILE A 137 -5.36 2.30 5.45
N HIS A 138 -5.44 1.82 4.21
CA HIS A 138 -5.36 2.67 3.03
C HIS A 138 -6.74 3.03 2.48
N ASN A 139 -6.98 4.32 2.21
CA ASN A 139 -8.22 4.83 1.62
C ASN A 139 -8.26 4.75 0.08
N ASN A 140 -7.64 3.74 -0.54
CA ASN A 140 -7.79 3.49 -1.98
C ASN A 140 -9.16 2.88 -2.34
N TYR A 141 -9.38 2.64 -3.63
CA TYR A 141 -10.68 2.21 -4.20
C TYR A 141 -11.81 3.26 -4.13
N ILE A 142 -11.46 4.52 -3.89
CA ILE A 142 -12.36 5.67 -3.98
C ILE A 142 -11.59 6.87 -4.55
N THR A 143 -12.27 7.71 -5.34
CA THR A 143 -11.67 8.89 -5.98
C THR A 143 -12.39 10.15 -5.52
N GLY A 144 -11.65 11.22 -5.24
CA GLY A 144 -12.15 12.52 -4.83
C GLY A 144 -11.89 12.81 -3.35
N PHE A 145 -11.37 14.01 -3.08
CA PHE A 145 -10.96 14.45 -1.74
C PHE A 145 -12.10 14.37 -0.73
N GLU A 146 -13.23 15.02 -1.01
CA GLU A 146 -14.41 15.02 -0.13
C GLU A 146 -14.93 13.60 0.17
N LYS A 147 -14.91 12.73 -0.83
CA LYS A 147 -15.35 11.33 -0.66
C LYS A 147 -14.41 10.54 0.23
N LYS A 148 -13.10 10.77 0.11
CA LYS A 148 -12.07 10.15 0.97
C LYS A 148 -12.23 10.61 2.41
N ILE A 149 -12.36 11.92 2.64
CA ILE A 149 -12.60 12.51 3.96
C ILE A 149 -13.87 11.93 4.57
N LYS A 150 -14.99 12.01 3.85
CA LYS A 150 -16.28 11.49 4.33
C LYS A 150 -16.18 10.01 4.74
N ARG A 151 -15.51 9.17 3.93
CA ARG A 151 -15.34 7.75 4.26
C ARG A 151 -14.54 7.54 5.55
N PHE A 152 -13.54 8.37 5.82
CA PHE A 152 -12.84 8.30 7.10
C PHE A 152 -13.72 8.71 8.29
N HIS A 153 -14.52 9.79 8.18
CA HIS A 153 -15.48 10.13 9.25
C HIS A 153 -16.51 9.02 9.47
N ASP A 154 -17.11 8.50 8.39
CA ASP A 154 -18.15 7.47 8.47
C ASP A 154 -17.67 6.18 9.18
N TYR A 155 -16.36 5.92 9.17
CA TYR A 155 -15.74 4.75 9.79
C TYR A 155 -14.97 5.07 11.08
N GLY A 156 -15.03 6.31 11.59
CA GLY A 156 -14.31 6.73 12.79
C GLY A 156 -12.78 6.68 12.63
N LEU A 157 -12.29 6.89 11.41
CA LEU A 157 -10.85 6.89 11.08
C LEU A 157 -10.31 8.31 10.81
N TRP A 158 -11.16 9.34 10.91
CA TRP A 158 -10.74 10.73 10.82
C TRP A 158 -10.33 11.25 12.21
N LEU A 159 -9.09 10.94 12.61
CA LEU A 159 -8.59 11.22 13.97
C LEU A 159 -8.23 12.70 14.21
N VAL A 160 -8.20 13.51 13.14
CA VAL A 160 -7.77 14.92 13.21
C VAL A 160 -8.73 15.75 14.05
N ASP A 161 -10.03 15.46 14.02
CA ASP A 161 -11.02 16.22 14.79
C ASP A 161 -10.81 16.03 16.30
N ASP A 162 -10.57 14.78 16.71
CA ASP A 162 -10.38 14.37 18.10
C ASP A 162 -9.07 14.91 18.70
N HIS A 163 -8.01 14.95 17.89
CA HIS A 163 -6.66 15.39 18.31
C HIS A 163 -6.27 16.77 17.77
N SER A 164 -7.25 17.56 17.34
CA SER A 164 -7.02 18.89 16.76
C SER A 164 -6.19 19.80 17.67
N SER A 165 -6.40 19.72 18.99
CA SER A 165 -5.67 20.52 19.99
C SER A 165 -4.21 20.10 20.22
N GLU A 166 -3.88 18.84 19.89
CA GLU A 166 -2.53 18.27 19.98
C GLU A 166 -1.72 18.52 18.70
N SER A 167 -2.41 18.74 17.59
CA SER A 167 -1.79 19.02 16.30
C SER A 167 -1.08 20.38 16.32
N PRO A 168 0.21 20.45 15.89
CA PRO A 168 0.88 21.71 15.64
C PRO A 168 0.15 22.60 14.61
N LEU A 169 -0.70 21.99 13.77
CA LEU A 169 -1.50 22.66 12.75
C LEU A 169 -2.86 23.13 13.26
N GLY A 170 -3.37 22.60 14.38
CA GLY A 170 -4.66 23.02 14.95
C GLY A 170 -4.62 24.38 15.64
N LYS A 171 -3.44 24.99 15.72
CA LYS A 171 -3.20 26.34 16.25
C LYS A 171 -2.96 27.41 15.17
N LEU A 172 -3.00 27.02 13.89
CA LEU A 172 -2.91 27.91 12.73
C LEU A 172 -4.30 28.34 12.28
#